data_AF-A0A4R7WH16-F1
#
_entry.id   AF-A0A4R7WH16-F1
#
_cell.length_a   1.000
_cell.length_b   1.000
_cell.length_c   1.000
_cell.angle_alpha   90.00
_cell.angle_beta   90.00
_cell.angle_gamma   90.00
#
_symmetry.space_group_name_H-M   'P 1'
#
loop_
_entity.id
_entity.type
_entity.pdbx_description
1 polymer ?
#
loop_
_entity_poly.entity_id
_entity_poly.type
_entity_poly.pdbx_seq_one_letter_code
_entity_poly.pdbx_strand_id
1 'polypeptide(L)'
;MLSAHLPPVHPTFNVPAGIPLIMRQILWRGIEYLSLDRVCAPAINHLRHRVGLKGSVQRVFSRWLHSPEGVLCLFPAWFAEPQPDWPRPLTMSGFTLFDGAGDVPLDAELTAFLQAGPAPVVFTQGSTTHVDEHFYTVAQRTLAQLGMRGIFLIGNRAPSTTCRRRYFNARMCPWQACFRSARRWCIPPGSAP
;
A
#
# COMPACT_ATOMS: atom_id res chain seq x y z
N MET A 1 -1.42 11.85 0.95
CA MET A 1 -2.21 13.03 0.52
C MET A 1 -1.71 13.46 -0.84
N LEU A 2 -2.59 13.95 -1.71
CA LEU A 2 -2.15 14.51 -2.99
C LEU A 2 -1.44 15.85 -2.76
N SER A 3 -0.35 16.07 -3.47
CA SER A 3 0.39 17.34 -3.46
C SER A 3 0.60 17.83 -4.88
N ALA A 4 0.47 19.12 -5.09
CA ALA A 4 0.84 19.78 -6.33
C ALA A 4 2.37 19.88 -6.47
N HIS A 5 3.12 19.87 -5.36
CA HIS A 5 4.58 19.92 -5.34
C HIS A 5 5.17 18.59 -5.82
N LEU A 6 4.61 17.48 -5.34
CA LEU A 6 4.97 16.12 -5.73
C LEU A 6 3.72 15.37 -6.24
N PRO A 7 3.34 15.54 -7.53
CA PRO A 7 2.16 14.90 -8.08
C PRO A 7 2.33 13.37 -8.11
N PRO A 8 1.26 12.60 -7.89
CA PRO A 8 1.32 11.15 -8.02
C PRO A 8 1.70 10.76 -9.45
N VAL A 9 2.57 9.76 -9.57
CA VAL A 9 2.88 9.15 -10.87
C VAL A 9 1.75 8.19 -11.20
N HIS A 10 1.05 8.44 -12.30
CA HIS A 10 0.00 7.57 -12.81
C HIS A 10 0.40 7.02 -14.20
N PRO A 11 0.16 5.72 -14.49
CA PRO A 11 0.60 5.10 -15.75
C PRO A 11 0.11 5.82 -17.03
N THR A 12 -1.06 6.44 -16.96
CA THR A 12 -1.72 7.07 -18.12
C THR A 12 -1.67 8.59 -18.11
N PHE A 13 -1.39 9.22 -16.96
CA PHE A 13 -1.49 10.68 -16.83
C PHE A 13 -0.50 11.22 -15.81
N ASN A 14 0.57 11.85 -16.30
CA ASN A 14 1.55 12.51 -15.44
C ASN A 14 1.55 14.00 -15.75
N VAL A 15 1.51 14.81 -14.70
CA VAL A 15 1.64 16.27 -14.83
C VAL A 15 3.13 16.60 -15.01
N PRO A 16 3.55 17.22 -16.13
CA PRO A 16 4.95 17.54 -16.36
C PRO A 16 5.54 18.44 -15.28
N ALA A 17 6.77 18.14 -14.83
CA ALA A 17 7.47 18.89 -13.79
C ALA A 17 7.76 20.36 -14.16
N GLY A 18 7.82 20.67 -15.46
CA GLY A 18 8.06 22.03 -15.98
C GLY A 18 6.86 22.98 -15.87
N ILE A 19 5.68 22.50 -15.45
CA ILE A 19 4.50 23.37 -15.30
C ILE A 19 4.64 24.20 -14.01
N PRO A 20 4.42 25.53 -14.08
CA PRO A 20 4.41 26.40 -12.90
C PRO A 20 3.48 25.88 -11.81
N LEU A 21 3.91 25.97 -10.56
CA LEU A 21 3.18 25.41 -9.41
C LEU A 21 1.73 25.91 -9.33
N ILE A 22 1.50 27.19 -9.61
CA ILE A 22 0.16 27.79 -9.60
C ILE A 22 -0.79 27.11 -10.61
N MET A 23 -0.29 26.74 -11.79
CA MET A 23 -1.07 26.06 -12.81
C MET A 23 -1.39 24.62 -12.39
N ARG A 24 -0.44 23.94 -11.75
CA ARG A 24 -0.68 22.60 -11.15
C ARG A 24 -1.75 22.67 -10.07
N GLN A 25 -1.70 23.65 -9.19
CA GLN A 25 -2.70 23.85 -8.12
C GLN A 25 -4.09 24.14 -8.71
N ILE A 26 -4.19 24.96 -9.76
CA ILE A 26 -5.46 25.23 -10.44
C ILE A 26 -6.00 23.96 -11.09
N LEU A 27 -5.15 23.21 -11.80
CA LEU A 27 -5.54 21.95 -12.43
C LEU A 27 -6.10 20.96 -11.39
N TRP A 28 -5.40 20.76 -10.26
CA TRP A 28 -5.85 19.88 -9.19
C TRP A 28 -7.18 20.33 -8.59
N ARG A 29 -7.36 21.63 -8.33
CA ARG A 29 -8.64 22.18 -7.85
C ARG A 29 -9.76 21.97 -8.86
N GLY A 30 -9.47 22.10 -10.16
CA GLY A 30 -10.43 21.85 -11.23
C GLY A 30 -10.85 20.39 -11.29
N ILE A 31 -9.89 19.45 -11.24
CA ILE A 31 -10.15 18.00 -11.23
C ILE A 31 -10.97 17.62 -10.00
N GLU A 32 -10.59 18.09 -8.81
CA GLU A 32 -11.34 17.83 -7.59
C GLU A 32 -12.77 18.34 -7.70
N TYR A 33 -12.95 19.58 -8.14
CA TYR A 33 -14.29 20.18 -8.25
C TYR A 33 -15.17 19.43 -9.27
N LEU A 34 -14.63 19.14 -10.45
CA LEU A 34 -15.41 18.55 -11.55
C LEU A 34 -15.69 17.06 -11.35
N SER A 35 -14.77 16.33 -10.73
CA SER A 35 -14.88 14.87 -10.58
C SER A 35 -15.34 14.45 -9.19
N LEU A 36 -14.73 14.98 -8.12
CA LEU A 36 -14.96 14.49 -6.75
C LEU A 36 -16.08 15.26 -6.07
N ASP A 37 -16.05 16.59 -6.11
CA ASP A 37 -17.08 17.40 -5.44
C ASP A 37 -18.44 17.19 -6.11
N ARG A 38 -18.51 17.19 -7.44
CA ARG A 38 -19.78 16.97 -8.16
C ARG A 38 -20.39 15.60 -7.91
N VAL A 39 -19.57 14.56 -7.74
CA VAL A 39 -20.06 13.19 -7.57
C VAL A 39 -20.31 12.86 -6.10
N CYS A 40 -19.38 13.20 -5.21
CA CYS A 40 -19.42 12.81 -3.80
C CYS A 40 -20.14 13.84 -2.92
N ALA A 41 -19.96 15.14 -3.14
CA ALA A 41 -20.48 16.16 -2.22
C ALA A 41 -22.02 16.15 -2.10
N PRO A 42 -22.83 15.95 -3.15
CA PRO A 42 -24.29 15.88 -3.02
C PRO A 42 -24.76 14.77 -2.08
N ALA A 43 -24.21 13.56 -2.24
CA ALA A 43 -24.56 12.40 -1.41
C ALA A 43 -24.16 12.62 0.06
N ILE A 44 -22.96 13.17 0.28
CA ILE A 44 -22.47 13.51 1.62
C ILE A 44 -23.35 14.60 2.26
N ASN A 45 -23.66 15.68 1.53
CA ASN A 45 -24.49 16.77 2.02
C ASN A 45 -25.91 16.30 2.35
N HIS A 46 -26.50 15.45 1.51
CA HIS A 46 -27.79 14.85 1.80
C HIS A 46 -27.78 14.03 3.10
N LEU A 47 -26.74 13.21 3.33
CA LEU A 47 -26.58 12.49 4.60
C LEU A 47 -26.44 13.45 5.78
N ARG A 48 -25.60 14.48 5.67
CA ARG A 48 -25.39 15.50 6.71
C ARG A 48 -26.69 16.20 7.09
N HIS A 49 -27.48 16.62 6.10
CA HIS A 49 -28.77 17.26 6.35
C HIS A 49 -29.75 16.32 7.06
N ARG A 50 -29.81 15.04 6.68
CA ARG A 50 -30.65 14.05 7.36
C ARG A 50 -30.33 13.87 8.84
N VAL A 51 -29.05 13.99 9.23
CA VAL A 51 -28.60 13.89 10.63
C VAL A 51 -28.51 15.25 11.34
N GLY A 52 -29.03 16.32 10.73
CA GLY A 52 -29.06 17.66 11.33
C GLY A 52 -27.72 18.40 11.37
N LEU A 53 -26.70 17.93 10.65
CA LEU A 53 -25.41 18.60 10.56
C LEU A 53 -25.52 19.84 9.65
N LYS A 54 -25.02 20.98 10.15
CA LYS A 54 -25.02 22.26 9.43
C LYS A 54 -23.92 22.32 8.36
N GLY A 55 -24.16 23.16 7.35
CA GLY A 55 -23.18 23.49 6.31
C GLY A 55 -23.02 22.44 5.22
N SER A 56 -22.47 22.88 4.09
CA SER A 56 -22.16 22.04 2.94
C SER A 56 -20.67 21.70 2.86
N VAL A 57 -20.41 20.50 2.39
CA VAL A 57 -19.08 20.01 2.07
C VAL A 57 -18.66 20.58 0.72
N GLN A 58 -17.42 21.06 0.68
CA GLN A 58 -16.70 21.50 -0.51
C GLN A 58 -15.26 21.01 -0.39
N ARG A 59 -14.60 20.80 -1.53
CA ARG A 59 -13.23 20.27 -1.59
C ARG A 59 -13.14 18.97 -0.80
N VAL A 60 -13.93 17.99 -1.23
CA VAL A 60 -14.15 16.72 -0.54
C VAL A 60 -12.82 16.06 -0.22
N PHE A 61 -11.86 16.08 -1.14
CA PHE A 61 -10.61 15.34 -1.04
C PHE A 61 -9.47 16.14 -0.41
N SER A 62 -9.29 17.41 -0.81
CA SER A 62 -8.19 18.25 -0.35
C SER A 62 -8.47 18.92 1.00
N ARG A 63 -9.73 19.01 1.42
CA ARG A 63 -10.10 19.68 2.68
C ARG A 63 -10.98 18.81 3.56
N TRP A 64 -12.16 18.42 3.10
CA TRP A 64 -13.20 17.85 3.98
C TRP A 64 -12.85 16.45 4.51
N LEU A 65 -12.13 15.65 3.73
CA LEU A 65 -11.66 14.33 4.13
C LEU A 65 -10.69 14.37 5.33
N HIS A 66 -10.09 15.53 5.59
CA HIS A 66 -9.10 15.71 6.63
C HIS A 66 -9.73 16.30 7.89
N SER A 67 -9.33 15.78 9.06
CA SER A 67 -9.83 16.28 10.33
C SER A 67 -9.36 17.74 10.55
N PRO A 68 -10.25 18.65 11.00
CA PRO A 68 -9.88 20.01 11.39
C PRO A 68 -8.86 20.06 12.55
N GLU A 69 -8.84 19.03 13.40
CA GLU A 69 -7.93 18.93 14.54
C GLU A 69 -6.53 18.46 14.15
N GLY A 70 -6.37 17.99 12.91
CA GLY A 70 -5.10 17.62 12.32
C GLY A 70 -5.06 16.21 11.76
N VAL A 71 -3.94 15.90 11.11
CA VAL A 71 -3.71 14.58 10.51
C VAL A 71 -2.47 13.93 11.09
N LEU A 72 -2.61 12.67 11.49
CA LEU A 72 -1.53 11.82 11.96
C LEU A 72 -1.07 10.90 10.81
N CYS A 73 0.18 11.07 10.38
CA CYS A 73 0.82 10.21 9.39
C CYS A 73 1.49 9.02 10.07
N LEU A 74 0.99 7.81 9.79
CA LEU A 74 1.50 6.54 10.35
C LEU A 74 2.68 5.98 9.52
N PHE A 75 3.57 6.87 9.10
CA PHE A 75 4.78 6.56 8.35
C PHE A 75 5.84 7.64 8.61
N PRO A 76 7.14 7.29 8.57
CA PRO A 76 8.22 8.23 8.81
C PRO A 76 8.42 9.21 7.64
N ALA A 77 8.97 10.39 7.93
CA ALA A 77 9.19 11.44 6.93
C ALA A 77 10.14 11.02 5.79
N TRP A 78 11.11 10.13 6.05
CA TRP A 78 12.00 9.61 4.99
C TRP A 78 11.24 8.75 3.97
N PHE A 79 10.10 8.16 4.34
CA PHE A 79 9.29 7.34 3.44
C PHE A 79 8.43 8.21 2.52
N ALA A 80 7.86 9.29 3.07
CA ALA A 80 7.16 10.31 2.30
C ALA A 80 7.31 11.66 3.00
N GLU A 81 8.09 12.55 2.38
CA GLU A 81 8.40 13.86 2.95
C GLU A 81 7.15 14.74 3.03
N PRO A 82 6.91 15.43 4.16
CA PRO A 82 5.80 16.37 4.30
C PRO A 82 5.82 17.44 3.21
N GLN A 83 4.72 17.57 2.48
CA GLN A 83 4.61 18.60 1.44
C GLN A 83 4.02 19.90 2.00
N PRO A 84 4.38 21.07 1.46
CA PRO A 84 3.91 22.37 1.96
C PRO A 84 2.39 22.53 1.92
N ASP A 85 1.73 21.88 0.96
CA ASP A 85 0.30 21.94 0.70
C ASP A 85 -0.50 20.81 1.38
N TRP A 86 0.13 20.01 2.24
CA TRP A 86 -0.61 19.06 3.06
C TRP A 86 -1.47 19.76 4.13
N PRO A 87 -2.61 19.17 4.54
CA PRO A 87 -3.47 19.69 5.59
C PRO A 87 -2.71 19.90 6.89
N ARG A 88 -3.02 21.00 7.58
CA ARG A 88 -2.46 21.35 8.89
C ARG A 88 -3.57 21.46 9.95
N PRO A 89 -3.29 21.12 11.21
CA PRO A 89 -2.00 20.66 11.74
C PRO A 89 -1.64 19.23 11.31
N LEU A 90 -0.35 18.94 11.16
CA LEU A 90 0.18 17.67 10.67
C LEU A 90 1.17 17.10 11.68
N THR A 91 1.00 15.84 12.06
CA THR A 91 1.93 15.12 12.93
C THR A 91 2.49 13.91 12.20
N MET A 92 3.81 13.83 12.10
CA MET A 92 4.52 12.67 11.53
C MET A 92 4.85 11.67 12.64
N SER A 93 4.58 10.40 12.40
CA SER A 93 4.94 9.28 13.29
C SER A 93 5.90 8.33 12.55
N GLY A 94 6.05 7.11 13.02
CA GLY A 94 6.67 6.00 12.29
C GLY A 94 5.62 5.03 11.75
N PHE A 95 6.09 3.92 11.18
CA PHE A 95 5.21 2.79 10.91
C PHE A 95 4.68 2.24 12.23
N THR A 96 3.36 2.30 12.41
CA THR A 96 2.69 1.63 13.53
C THR A 96 2.62 0.14 13.25
N LEU A 97 3.75 -0.54 13.43
CA LEU A 97 3.80 -1.98 13.36
C LEU A 97 3.00 -2.54 14.53
N PHE A 98 2.18 -3.54 14.24
CA PHE A 98 1.44 -4.24 15.28
C PHE A 98 2.40 -5.18 16.01
N ASP A 99 2.74 -4.86 17.26
CA ASP A 99 3.57 -5.69 18.14
C ASP A 99 2.76 -6.79 18.85
N GLY A 100 1.43 -6.73 18.78
CA GLY A 100 0.49 -7.55 19.56
C GLY A 100 0.31 -9.00 19.08
N ALA A 101 1.12 -9.48 18.14
CA ALA A 101 1.19 -10.90 17.81
C ALA A 101 2.37 -11.51 18.58
N GLY A 102 2.31 -11.49 19.93
CA GLY A 102 3.20 -12.31 20.73
C GLY A 102 3.11 -13.75 20.24
N ASP A 103 4.26 -14.39 19.99
CA ASP A 103 4.46 -15.79 19.55
C ASP A 103 3.21 -16.46 18.97
N VAL A 104 2.59 -15.90 17.92
CA VAL A 104 1.57 -16.65 17.18
C VAL A 104 2.34 -17.78 16.52
N PRO A 105 2.17 -19.04 16.97
CA PRO A 105 2.98 -20.12 16.46
C PRO A 105 2.70 -20.26 14.98
N LEU A 106 3.76 -20.31 14.18
CA LEU A 106 3.64 -20.62 12.77
C LEU A 106 3.01 -22.00 12.63
N ASP A 107 2.21 -22.18 11.57
CA ASP A 107 1.70 -23.50 11.19
C ASP A 107 2.87 -24.50 11.15
N ALA A 108 2.65 -25.71 11.65
CA ALA A 108 3.65 -26.76 11.70
C ALA A 108 4.19 -27.08 10.29
N GLU A 109 3.33 -27.04 9.27
CA GLU A 109 3.75 -27.29 7.88
C GLU A 109 4.68 -26.17 7.37
N LEU A 110 4.37 -24.91 7.70
CA LEU A 110 5.20 -23.76 7.36
C LEU A 110 6.53 -23.80 8.11
N THR A 111 6.52 -24.15 9.39
CA THR A 111 7.71 -24.29 10.22
C THR A 111 8.64 -25.37 9.65
N ALA A 112 8.08 -26.54 9.31
CA ALA A 112 8.83 -27.62 8.69
C ALA A 112 9.42 -27.20 7.33
N PHE A 113 8.66 -26.48 6.50
CA PHE A 113 9.16 -25.96 5.23
C PHE A 113 10.33 -25.00 5.40
N LEU A 114 10.22 -24.06 6.36
CA LEU A 114 11.29 -23.11 6.68
C LEU A 114 12.56 -23.85 7.14
N GLN A 115 12.42 -24.85 8.01
CA GLN A 115 13.54 -25.64 8.54
C GLN A 115 14.17 -26.61 7.51
N ALA A 116 13.43 -27.03 6.49
CA ALA A 116 13.89 -28.03 5.51
C ALA A 116 14.95 -27.54 4.51
N GLY A 117 15.51 -26.34 4.65
CA GLY A 117 16.54 -25.86 3.72
C GLY A 117 16.84 -24.35 3.75
N PRO A 118 17.40 -23.79 2.66
CA PRO A 118 17.81 -22.38 2.58
C PRO A 118 16.63 -21.40 2.61
N ALA A 119 16.80 -20.24 3.25
CA ALA A 119 15.76 -19.20 3.38
C ALA A 119 14.98 -18.93 2.06
N PRO A 120 13.64 -19.05 2.06
CA PRO A 120 12.83 -18.87 0.86
C PRO A 120 12.57 -17.40 0.53
N VAL A 121 12.08 -17.13 -0.69
CA VAL A 121 11.55 -15.82 -1.12
C VAL A 121 10.04 -15.80 -0.94
N VAL A 122 9.50 -14.74 -0.33
CA VAL A 122 8.05 -14.60 -0.08
C VAL A 122 7.43 -13.72 -1.16
N PHE A 123 6.35 -14.20 -1.79
CA PHE A 123 5.59 -13.49 -2.80
C PHE A 123 4.18 -13.19 -2.28
N THR A 124 3.75 -11.94 -2.41
CA THR A 124 2.39 -11.49 -2.07
C THR A 124 1.93 -10.41 -3.04
N GLN A 125 0.64 -10.34 -3.30
CA GLN A 125 0.00 -9.21 -4.00
C GLN A 125 -0.83 -8.33 -3.04
N GLY A 126 -0.72 -8.56 -1.72
CA GLY A 126 -1.57 -7.91 -0.72
C GLY A 126 -3.02 -8.42 -0.75
N SER A 127 -3.91 -7.71 -0.05
CA SER A 127 -5.33 -8.07 0.09
C SER A 127 -6.21 -7.57 -1.07
N THR A 128 -5.61 -7.17 -2.19
CA THR A 128 -6.36 -6.67 -3.35
C THR A 128 -7.14 -7.81 -4.02
N THR A 129 -8.32 -7.46 -4.55
CA THR A 129 -9.24 -8.41 -5.18
C THR A 129 -8.72 -8.92 -6.53
N HIS A 130 -7.88 -8.12 -7.21
CA HIS A 130 -7.27 -8.46 -8.50
C HIS A 130 -6.00 -9.28 -8.29
N VAL A 131 -6.13 -10.60 -8.38
CA VAL A 131 -4.99 -11.51 -8.47
C VAL A 131 -4.64 -11.72 -9.93
N ASP A 132 -3.37 -11.53 -10.24
CA ASP A 132 -2.84 -11.88 -11.55
C ASP A 132 -2.20 -13.28 -11.46
N GLU A 133 -2.83 -14.31 -12.02
CA GLU A 133 -2.25 -15.66 -12.07
C GLU A 133 -0.91 -15.70 -12.81
N HIS A 134 -0.70 -14.76 -13.74
CA HIS A 134 0.57 -14.60 -14.45
C HIS A 134 1.71 -14.26 -13.48
N PHE A 135 1.45 -13.47 -12.43
CA PHE A 135 2.44 -13.15 -11.39
C PHE A 135 2.99 -14.41 -10.72
N TYR A 136 2.12 -15.33 -10.29
CA TYR A 136 2.55 -16.57 -9.64
C TYR A 136 3.26 -17.50 -10.62
N THR A 137 2.79 -17.58 -11.87
CA THR A 137 3.41 -18.39 -12.91
C THR A 137 4.83 -17.91 -13.21
N VAL A 138 5.03 -16.60 -13.36
CA VAL A 138 6.35 -16.00 -13.58
C VAL A 138 7.24 -16.23 -12.35
N ALA A 139 6.74 -15.98 -11.15
CA ALA A 139 7.51 -16.18 -9.91
C ALA A 139 7.99 -17.63 -9.76
N GLN A 140 7.13 -18.63 -10.04
CA GLN A 140 7.52 -20.04 -10.03
C GLN A 140 8.64 -20.34 -11.05
N ARG A 141 8.52 -19.84 -12.28
CA ARG A 141 9.54 -20.03 -13.32
C ARG A 141 10.88 -19.43 -12.90
N THR A 142 10.87 -18.22 -12.34
CA THR A 142 12.08 -17.54 -11.84
C THR A 142 12.72 -18.31 -10.69
N LEU A 143 11.93 -18.79 -9.72
CA LEU A 143 12.45 -19.60 -8.62
C LEU A 143 13.10 -20.90 -9.11
N ALA A 144 12.48 -21.56 -10.11
CA ALA A 144 13.02 -22.77 -10.70
C ALA A 144 14.37 -22.52 -11.40
N GLN A 145 14.47 -21.42 -12.17
CA GLN A 145 15.71 -21.02 -12.85
C GLN A 145 16.83 -20.65 -11.87
N LEU A 146 16.50 -19.99 -10.76
CA LEU A 146 17.47 -19.57 -9.75
C LEU A 146 17.78 -20.66 -8.71
N GLY A 147 17.12 -21.83 -8.78
CA GLY A 147 17.26 -22.88 -7.78
C GLY A 147 16.83 -22.47 -6.37
N MET A 148 15.92 -21.49 -6.26
CA MET A 148 15.45 -20.93 -4.98
C MET A 148 14.14 -21.56 -4.53
N ARG A 149 13.88 -21.51 -3.22
CA ARG A 149 12.60 -21.89 -2.61
C ARG A 149 11.70 -20.67 -2.47
N GLY A 150 10.38 -20.86 -2.52
CA GLY A 150 9.42 -19.76 -2.44
C GLY A 150 8.22 -20.05 -1.55
N ILE A 151 7.67 -18.99 -0.97
CA ILE A 151 6.38 -18.99 -0.27
C ILE A 151 5.42 -18.07 -1.03
N PHE A 152 4.25 -18.58 -1.38
CA PHE A 152 3.20 -17.83 -2.04
C PHE A 152 2.05 -17.55 -1.06
N LEU A 153 1.79 -16.26 -0.79
CA LEU A 153 0.69 -15.82 0.06
C LEU A 153 -0.59 -15.64 -0.79
N ILE A 154 -1.41 -16.68 -0.86
CA ILE A 154 -2.58 -16.75 -1.76
C ILE A 154 -3.93 -16.54 -1.06
N GLY A 155 -3.96 -16.42 0.27
CA GLY A 155 -5.20 -16.29 1.04
C GLY A 155 -6.04 -17.57 1.04
N ASN A 156 -7.37 -17.46 1.11
CA ASN A 156 -8.31 -18.60 1.07
C ASN A 156 -8.49 -19.23 -0.32
N ARG A 157 -7.58 -18.96 -1.26
CA ARG A 157 -7.71 -19.38 -2.67
C ARG A 157 -7.07 -20.76 -2.89
N ALA A 158 -7.54 -21.44 -3.93
CA ALA A 158 -7.02 -22.76 -4.28
C ALA A 158 -5.51 -22.69 -4.62
N PRO A 159 -4.70 -23.66 -4.19
CA PRO A 159 -3.28 -23.68 -4.44
C PRO A 159 -2.97 -23.72 -5.94
N SER A 160 -2.13 -22.80 -6.42
CA SER A 160 -1.65 -22.77 -7.81
C SER A 160 -0.39 -23.61 -8.05
N THR A 161 0.14 -24.28 -7.02
CA THR A 161 1.41 -25.04 -7.09
C THR A 161 1.25 -26.50 -6.72
N THR A 162 1.88 -27.37 -7.51
CA THR A 162 1.87 -28.83 -7.33
C THR A 162 3.11 -29.37 -6.59
N CYS A 163 4.16 -28.57 -6.39
CA CYS A 163 5.45 -29.03 -5.81
C CYS A 163 5.67 -28.51 -4.37
N ARG A 164 5.19 -29.27 -3.38
CA ARG A 164 5.32 -28.94 -1.93
C ARG A 164 6.76 -28.83 -1.41
N ARG A 165 7.74 -29.40 -2.12
CA ARG A 165 9.14 -29.45 -1.66
C ARG A 165 9.93 -28.15 -1.94
N ARG A 166 9.47 -27.33 -2.90
CA ARG A 166 10.09 -26.03 -3.25
C ARG A 166 9.15 -24.84 -3.03
N TYR A 167 7.84 -25.09 -3.03
CA TYR A 167 6.83 -24.05 -2.93
C TYR A 167 5.88 -24.35 -1.79
N PHE A 168 5.62 -23.34 -0.97
CA PHE A 168 4.63 -23.40 0.11
C PHE A 168 3.54 -22.37 -0.15
N ASN A 169 2.28 -22.78 -0.12
CA ASN A 169 1.15 -21.87 -0.21
C ASN A 169 0.64 -21.58 1.19
N ALA A 170 0.76 -20.33 1.64
CA ALA A 170 0.23 -19.90 2.93
C ALA A 170 -1.00 -19.01 2.72
N ARG A 171 -2.00 -19.18 3.58
CA ARG A 171 -3.17 -18.29 3.61
C ARG A 171 -2.81 -16.93 4.22
N MET A 172 -2.02 -16.98 5.28
CA MET A 172 -1.49 -15.83 5.99
C MET A 172 -0.13 -16.22 6.57
N CYS A 173 0.83 -15.31 6.56
CA CYS A 173 2.06 -15.45 7.34
C CYS A 173 2.21 -14.22 8.22
N PRO A 174 2.45 -14.36 9.54
CA PRO A 174 2.88 -13.24 10.36
C PRO A 174 4.15 -12.65 9.75
N TRP A 175 4.06 -11.41 9.24
CA TRP A 175 5.14 -10.75 8.52
C TRP A 175 6.44 -10.72 9.32
N GLN A 176 6.34 -10.50 10.64
CA GLN A 176 7.50 -10.47 11.54
C GLN A 176 8.26 -11.80 11.58
N ALA A 177 7.56 -12.94 11.52
CA ALA A 177 8.16 -14.26 11.53
C ALA A 177 8.73 -14.64 10.15
N CYS A 178 7.98 -14.35 9.07
CA CYS A 178 8.44 -14.58 7.70
C CYS A 178 9.69 -13.73 7.35
N PHE A 179 9.74 -12.45 7.70
CA PHE A 179 10.88 -11.58 7.39
C PHE A 179 12.13 -11.83 8.23
N ARG A 180 12.01 -12.49 9.39
CA ARG A 180 13.18 -12.96 10.15
C ARG A 180 13.85 -14.16 9.49
N SER A 181 13.06 -15.02 8.83
CA SER A 181 13.53 -16.29 8.25
C SER A 181 13.73 -16.25 6.73
N ALA A 182 13.22 -15.23 6.04
CA ALA A 182 13.40 -15.02 4.60
C ALA A 182 14.68 -14.23 4.30
N ARG A 183 15.25 -14.42 3.10
CA ARG A 183 16.39 -13.59 2.65
C ARG A 183 15.93 -12.14 2.54
N ARG A 184 16.54 -11.23 3.31
CA ARG A 184 16.39 -9.79 3.10
C ARG A 184 17.15 -9.39 1.85
N TRP A 185 16.42 -8.96 0.82
CA TRP A 185 17.00 -8.16 -0.25
C TRP A 185 17.03 -6.71 0.23
N CYS A 186 18.16 -6.29 0.79
CA CYS A 186 18.44 -4.87 0.98
C CYS A 186 18.87 -4.31 -0.38
N ILE A 187 18.07 -3.43 -0.97
CA ILE A 187 18.55 -2.56 -2.04
C ILE A 187 19.62 -1.66 -1.38
N PRO A 188 20.87 -1.68 -1.85
CA PRO A 188 21.89 -0.80 -1.29
C PRO A 188 21.43 0.67 -1.45
N PRO A 189 21.57 1.51 -0.41
CA PRO A 189 21.25 2.93 -0.52
C PRO A 189 22.17 3.53 -1.60
N GLY A 190 21.60 3.93 -2.74
CA GLY A 190 22.33 4.50 -3.87
C GLY A 190 22.00 3.96 -5.25
N SER A 191 21.10 2.97 -5.38
CA SER A 191 20.67 2.46 -6.70
C SER A 191 19.18 2.72 -6.98
N ALA A 192 18.78 3.98 -6.96
CA ALA A 192 17.62 4.46 -7.71
C ALA A 192 18.14 5.47 -8.75
N PRO A 193 17.70 5.40 -10.02
CA PRO A 193 18.14 6.32 -11.07
C PRO A 193 17.68 7.76 -10.83
#